data_AF-A0A964AAB4-F1
#
_entry.id   AF-A0A964AAB4-F1
#
_cell.length_a   1.000
_cell.length_b   1.000
_cell.length_c   1.000
_cell.angle_alpha   90.00
_cell.angle_beta   90.00
_cell.angle_gamma   90.00
#
_symmetry.space_group_name_H-M   'P 1'
#
loop_
_entity.id
_entity.type
_entity.pdbx_description
1 polymer ?
#
loop_
_entity_poly.entity_id
_entity_poly.type
_entity_poly.pdbx_seq_one_letter_code
_entity_poly.pdbx_strand_id
1 'polypeptide(L)'
;MDEGTVKELDDQIALCNQRFKQVVEQIRAVLAEDIPSFVSREAKRRFLARTEVAERLSDEQVKELKRRATEEGARAGERILAALADDDLWAQGHAEPDDTRSLVGADAVWEVIRTVEGDARTLLSDFGLDDADRPIYKSPTWFVKGLYLPTLVEHYWKLLGELAALRNRKQEVAAESKRLRLTTRWDEA
;
A
#
# COMPACT_ATOMS: atom_id res chain seq x y z
N MET A 1 30.18 -23.85 -17.91
CA MET A 1 29.08 -22.95 -17.52
C MET A 1 28.98 -23.06 -16.01
N ASP A 2 29.00 -21.97 -15.26
CA ASP A 2 28.83 -22.08 -13.81
C ASP A 2 27.33 -22.10 -13.51
N GLU A 3 26.73 -23.29 -13.53
CA GLU A 3 25.38 -23.51 -13.01
C GLU A 3 25.20 -22.92 -11.60
N GLY A 4 26.32 -22.73 -10.87
CA GLY A 4 26.38 -22.00 -9.61
C GLY A 4 25.87 -20.57 -9.69
N THR A 5 26.23 -19.78 -10.72
CA THR A 5 25.86 -18.36 -10.79
C THR A 5 24.35 -18.14 -11.03
N VAL A 6 23.72 -18.96 -11.87
CA VAL A 6 22.26 -18.85 -12.10
C VAL A 6 21.49 -19.30 -10.87
N LYS A 7 21.96 -20.37 -10.22
CA LYS A 7 21.38 -20.88 -8.97
C LYS A 7 21.50 -19.86 -7.84
N GLU A 8 22.64 -19.21 -7.69
CA GLU A 8 22.84 -18.14 -6.70
C GLU A 8 21.87 -16.97 -6.93
N LEU A 9 21.66 -16.55 -8.17
CA LEU A 9 20.69 -15.50 -8.48
C LEU A 9 19.26 -15.94 -8.16
N ASP A 10 18.91 -17.21 -8.40
CA ASP A 10 17.60 -17.76 -8.03
C ASP A 10 17.40 -17.79 -6.51
N ASP A 11 18.41 -18.20 -5.74
CA ASP A 11 18.36 -18.20 -4.29
C ASP A 11 18.24 -16.77 -3.73
N GLN A 12 18.94 -15.79 -4.33
CA GLN A 12 18.81 -14.38 -3.98
C GLN A 12 17.41 -13.82 -4.29
N ILE A 13 16.85 -14.12 -5.46
CA ILE A 13 15.49 -13.71 -5.83
C ILE A 13 14.48 -14.32 -4.86
N ALA A 14 14.62 -15.59 -4.49
CA ALA A 14 13.75 -16.26 -3.54
C ALA A 14 13.78 -15.59 -2.16
N LEU A 15 14.97 -15.30 -1.64
CA LEU A 15 15.16 -14.61 -0.37
C LEU A 15 14.59 -13.19 -0.40
N CYS A 16 14.81 -12.45 -1.48
CA CYS A 16 14.29 -11.09 -1.64
C CYS A 16 12.75 -11.09 -1.71
N ASN A 17 12.14 -12.05 -2.40
CA ASN A 17 10.68 -12.23 -2.43
C ASN A 17 10.12 -12.57 -1.04
N GLN A 18 10.81 -13.39 -0.25
CA GLN A 18 10.37 -13.71 1.11
C GLN A 18 10.35 -12.45 1.98
N ARG A 19 11.41 -11.64 1.93
CA ARG A 19 11.49 -10.36 2.66
C ARG A 19 10.42 -9.37 2.19
N PHE A 20 10.18 -9.32 0.88
CA PHE A 20 9.14 -8.48 0.28
C PHE A 20 7.76 -8.81 0.86
N LYS A 21 7.40 -10.11 0.87
CA LYS A 21 6.13 -10.56 1.45
C LYS A 21 6.00 -10.22 2.93
N GLN A 22 7.07 -10.40 3.71
CA GLN A 22 7.08 -10.04 5.14
C GLN A 22 6.84 -8.54 5.37
N VAL A 23 7.49 -7.68 4.58
CA VAL A 23 7.27 -6.22 4.67
C VAL A 23 5.85 -5.85 4.27
N VAL A 24 5.30 -6.45 3.19
CA VAL A 24 3.91 -6.24 2.78
C VAL A 24 2.93 -6.65 3.88
N GLU A 25 3.13 -7.80 4.53
CA GLU A 25 2.31 -8.23 5.67
C GLU A 25 2.37 -7.23 6.82
N GLN A 26 3.54 -6.70 7.14
CA GLN A 26 3.71 -5.67 8.19
C GLN A 26 3.00 -4.36 7.82
N ILE A 27 3.10 -3.92 6.57
CA ILE A 27 2.38 -2.73 6.07
C ILE A 27 0.88 -2.95 6.21
N ARG A 28 0.37 -4.10 5.75
CA ARG A 28 -1.04 -4.47 5.86
C ARG A 28 -1.52 -4.49 7.31
N ALA A 29 -0.70 -4.97 8.24
CA ALA A 29 -1.01 -4.94 9.67
C ALA A 29 -1.15 -3.50 10.22
N VAL A 30 -0.34 -2.56 9.75
CA VAL A 30 -0.50 -1.13 10.12
C VAL A 30 -1.79 -0.56 9.53
N LEU A 31 -2.03 -0.80 8.24
CA LEU A 31 -3.23 -0.32 7.55
C LEU A 31 -4.52 -0.88 8.15
N ALA A 32 -4.48 -2.13 8.63
CA ALA A 32 -5.62 -2.79 9.26
C ALA A 32 -6.13 -2.08 10.52
N GLU A 33 -5.25 -1.37 11.23
CA GLU A 33 -5.62 -0.60 12.41
C GLU A 33 -5.98 0.85 12.07
N ASP A 34 -5.25 1.45 11.12
CA ASP A 34 -5.39 2.88 10.83
C ASP A 34 -6.59 3.20 9.94
N ILE A 35 -6.86 2.36 8.92
CA ILE A 35 -7.95 2.58 7.96
C ILE A 35 -9.32 2.60 8.66
N PRO A 36 -9.69 1.63 9.53
CA PRO A 36 -10.98 1.69 10.23
C PRO A 36 -11.17 2.95 11.06
N SER A 37 -10.07 3.51 11.58
CA SER A 37 -10.09 4.71 12.40
C SER A 37 -10.20 6.00 11.57
N PHE A 38 -9.95 5.96 10.26
CA PHE A 38 -9.97 7.14 9.40
C PHE A 38 -11.35 7.81 9.36
N VAL A 39 -12.41 7.04 9.10
CA VAL A 39 -13.78 7.57 8.97
C VAL A 39 -14.21 8.28 10.26
N SER A 40 -13.95 7.69 11.42
CA SER A 40 -14.23 8.29 12.72
C SER A 40 -13.42 9.55 13.01
N ARG A 41 -12.12 9.56 12.66
CA ARG A 41 -11.27 10.76 12.81
C ARG A 41 -11.77 11.90 11.93
N GLU A 42 -12.13 11.58 10.69
CA GLU A 42 -12.60 12.57 9.73
C GLU A 42 -13.99 13.11 10.12
N ALA A 43 -14.92 12.24 10.52
CA ALA A 43 -16.23 12.65 11.05
C ALA A 43 -16.08 13.62 12.23
N LYS A 44 -15.21 13.30 13.20
CA LYS A 44 -14.92 14.18 14.34
C LYS A 44 -14.31 15.51 13.87
N ARG A 45 -13.34 15.47 12.95
CA ARG A 45 -12.68 16.67 12.42
C ARG A 45 -13.69 17.62 11.78
N ARG A 46 -14.58 17.11 10.93
CA ARG A 46 -15.60 17.91 10.23
C ARG A 46 -16.67 18.43 11.18
N PHE A 47 -17.12 17.60 12.12
CA PHE A 47 -18.05 18.02 13.17
C PHE A 47 -17.51 19.24 13.95
N LEU A 48 -16.22 19.21 14.34
CA LEU A 48 -15.60 20.33 15.05
C LEU A 48 -15.30 21.54 14.17
N ALA A 49 -15.11 21.35 12.88
CA ALA A 49 -14.84 22.43 11.93
C ALA A 49 -16.11 23.15 11.46
N ARG A 50 -17.26 22.46 11.40
CA ARG A 50 -18.54 23.01 10.91
C ARG A 50 -19.53 23.22 12.05
N THR A 51 -19.19 24.15 12.94
CA THR A 51 -19.93 24.43 14.18
C THR A 51 -21.42 24.71 13.95
N GLU A 52 -21.78 25.46 12.90
CA GLU A 52 -23.18 25.77 12.59
C GLU A 52 -24.03 24.54 12.26
N VAL A 53 -23.45 23.52 11.63
CA VAL A 53 -24.13 22.25 11.36
C VAL A 53 -24.14 21.41 12.64
N ALA A 54 -23.00 21.34 13.33
CA ALA A 54 -22.84 20.57 14.54
C ALA A 54 -23.82 20.99 15.65
N GLU A 55 -24.08 22.28 15.82
CA GLU A 55 -25.06 22.83 16.78
C GLU A 55 -26.51 22.44 16.46
N ARG A 56 -26.82 22.08 15.21
CA ARG A 56 -28.16 21.64 14.79
C ARG A 56 -28.37 20.14 14.96
N LEU A 57 -27.30 19.37 15.16
CA LEU A 57 -27.40 17.94 15.39
C LEU A 57 -27.79 17.67 16.86
N SER A 58 -28.82 16.85 17.06
CA SER A 58 -29.18 16.38 18.40
C SER A 58 -28.15 15.40 18.96
N ASP A 59 -28.17 15.16 20.27
CA ASP A 59 -27.30 14.17 20.91
C ASP A 59 -27.46 12.76 20.31
N GLU A 60 -28.70 12.39 19.93
CA GLU A 60 -29.00 11.14 19.24
C GLU A 60 -28.36 11.09 17.85
N GLN A 61 -28.40 12.18 17.09
CA GLN A 61 -27.74 12.26 15.79
C GLN A 61 -26.22 12.19 15.93
N VAL A 62 -25.65 12.81 16.97
CA VAL A 62 -24.20 12.73 17.25
C VAL A 62 -23.79 11.31 17.66
N LYS A 63 -24.62 10.62 18.47
CA LYS A 63 -24.39 9.20 18.81
C LYS A 63 -24.44 8.33 17.56
N GLU A 64 -25.43 8.56 16.71
CA GLU A 64 -25.60 7.82 15.46
C GLU A 64 -24.45 8.06 14.48
N LEU A 65 -23.98 9.29 14.33
CA LEU A 65 -22.79 9.63 13.54
C LEU A 65 -21.57 8.84 14.01
N LYS A 66 -21.31 8.81 15.32
CA LYS A 66 -20.15 8.07 15.89
C LYS A 66 -20.26 6.56 15.64
N ARG A 67 -21.45 6.01 15.84
CA ARG A 67 -21.73 4.58 15.60
C ARG A 67 -21.50 4.23 14.13
N ARG A 68 -22.14 4.95 13.21
CA ARG A 68 -21.97 4.74 11.76
C ARG A 68 -20.54 4.96 11.30
N ALA A 69 -19.83 5.97 11.81
CA ALA A 69 -18.43 6.18 11.47
C ALA A 69 -17.54 4.98 11.83
N THR A 70 -17.82 4.34 12.96
CA THR A 70 -17.10 3.14 13.40
C THR A 70 -17.44 1.94 12.51
N GLU A 71 -18.72 1.74 12.20
CA GLU A 71 -19.19 0.62 11.38
C GLU A 71 -18.72 0.73 9.92
N GLU A 72 -18.86 1.92 9.31
CA GLU A 72 -18.39 2.16 7.95
C GLU A 72 -16.86 2.07 7.87
N GLY A 73 -16.14 2.59 8.87
CA GLY A 73 -14.69 2.41 8.97
C GLY A 73 -14.28 0.94 9.02
N ALA A 74 -14.93 0.13 9.86
CA ALA A 74 -14.66 -1.30 9.96
C ALA A 74 -14.90 -2.03 8.62
N ARG A 75 -16.06 -1.79 7.98
CA ARG A 75 -16.40 -2.39 6.67
C ARG A 75 -15.41 -1.98 5.58
N ALA A 76 -15.05 -0.70 5.53
CA ALA A 76 -14.08 -0.19 4.56
C ALA A 76 -12.71 -0.84 4.78
N GLY A 77 -12.27 -0.97 6.04
CA GLY A 77 -11.04 -1.67 6.42
C GLY A 77 -11.04 -3.11 5.95
N GLU A 78 -12.08 -3.89 6.24
CA GLU A 78 -12.21 -5.29 5.79
C GLU A 78 -12.12 -5.41 4.28
N ARG A 79 -12.89 -4.59 3.55
CA ARG A 79 -12.90 -4.57 2.08
C ARG A 79 -11.54 -4.22 1.50
N ILE A 80 -10.88 -3.19 2.03
CA ILE A 80 -9.57 -2.74 1.57
C ILE A 80 -8.50 -3.79 1.85
N LEU A 81 -8.47 -4.38 3.06
CA LEU A 81 -7.49 -5.40 3.41
C LEU A 81 -7.64 -6.69 2.61
N ALA A 82 -8.88 -7.05 2.25
CA ALA A 82 -9.17 -8.16 1.37
C ALA A 82 -8.63 -7.90 -0.05
N ALA A 83 -8.83 -6.69 -0.60
CA ALA A 83 -8.26 -6.30 -1.88
C ALA A 83 -6.72 -6.26 -1.84
N LEU A 84 -6.14 -5.72 -0.78
CA LEU A 84 -4.68 -5.68 -0.56
C LEU A 84 -4.05 -7.04 -0.27
N ALA A 85 -4.83 -8.13 -0.23
CA ALA A 85 -4.30 -9.49 -0.14
C ALA A 85 -3.72 -10.01 -1.47
N ASP A 86 -4.00 -9.32 -2.57
CA ASP A 86 -3.43 -9.63 -3.88
C ASP A 86 -1.96 -9.17 -3.94
N ASP A 87 -1.03 -10.13 -3.92
CA ASP A 87 0.41 -9.90 -4.00
C ASP A 87 0.82 -9.18 -5.31
N ASP A 88 0.06 -9.38 -6.40
CA ASP A 88 0.40 -8.78 -7.70
C ASP A 88 0.17 -7.26 -7.70
N LEU A 89 -0.74 -6.74 -6.87
CA LEU A 89 -0.91 -5.29 -6.69
C LEU A 89 0.34 -4.63 -6.13
N TRP A 90 1.00 -5.30 -5.18
CA TRP A 90 2.20 -4.79 -4.52
C TRP A 90 3.43 -4.81 -5.44
N ALA A 91 3.47 -5.74 -6.39
CA ALA A 91 4.58 -5.89 -7.34
C ALA A 91 4.54 -4.90 -8.51
N GLN A 92 3.43 -4.18 -8.71
CA GLN A 92 3.24 -3.23 -9.82
C GLN A 92 3.88 -1.85 -9.58
N GLY A 93 4.41 -1.58 -8.39
CA GLY A 93 5.02 -0.29 -8.07
C GLY A 93 6.26 0.02 -8.91
N HIS A 94 6.46 1.30 -9.23
CA HIS A 94 7.70 1.78 -9.84
C HIS A 94 8.87 1.65 -8.85
N ALA A 95 10.01 1.14 -9.31
CA ALA A 95 11.18 0.95 -8.44
C ALA A 95 11.74 2.28 -7.86
N GLU A 96 11.39 3.42 -8.47
CA GLU A 96 11.87 4.75 -8.09
C GLU A 96 10.66 5.67 -7.83
N PRO A 97 10.11 5.69 -6.60
CA PRO A 97 9.02 6.60 -6.24
C PRO A 97 9.55 8.01 -5.96
N ASP A 98 8.70 9.03 -6.14
CA ASP A 98 9.01 10.41 -5.77
C ASP A 98 9.21 10.58 -4.25
N ASP A 99 8.51 9.78 -3.45
CA ASP A 99 8.63 9.74 -1.98
C ASP A 99 8.76 8.29 -1.49
N THR A 100 9.97 7.93 -1.06
CA THR A 100 10.30 6.59 -0.55
C THR A 100 9.67 6.29 0.82
N ARG A 101 9.04 7.26 1.48
CA ARG A 101 8.35 7.08 2.77
C ARG A 101 6.84 6.97 2.64
N SER A 102 6.32 6.99 1.41
CA SER A 102 4.89 7.04 1.11
C SER A 102 4.47 5.92 0.16
N LEU A 103 3.26 5.39 0.41
CA LEU A 103 2.60 4.44 -0.49
C LEU A 103 1.93 5.13 -1.69
N VAL A 104 1.91 6.46 -1.74
CA VAL A 104 1.26 7.22 -2.82
C VAL A 104 1.81 6.84 -4.20
N GLY A 105 3.11 6.57 -4.31
CA GLY A 105 3.73 6.13 -5.57
C GLY A 105 3.44 4.67 -5.97
N ALA A 106 2.78 3.89 -5.10
CA ALA A 106 2.32 2.55 -5.41
C ALA A 106 0.87 2.63 -5.92
N ASP A 107 0.68 3.15 -7.15
CA ASP A 107 -0.63 3.56 -7.67
C ASP A 107 -1.74 2.53 -7.44
N ALA A 108 -1.51 1.27 -7.80
CA ALA A 108 -2.49 0.18 -7.64
C ALA A 108 -2.90 -0.04 -6.16
N VAL A 109 -1.93 0.02 -5.24
CA VAL A 109 -2.17 -0.08 -3.79
C VAL A 109 -2.89 1.17 -3.27
N TRP A 110 -2.44 2.35 -3.71
CA TRP A 110 -2.97 3.63 -3.25
C TRP A 110 -4.40 3.88 -3.74
N GLU A 111 -4.74 3.41 -4.94
CA GLU A 111 -6.10 3.43 -5.48
C GLU A 111 -7.07 2.59 -4.64
N VAL A 112 -6.64 1.43 -4.16
CA VAL A 112 -7.45 0.61 -3.25
C VAL A 112 -7.64 1.32 -1.91
N ILE A 113 -6.55 1.85 -1.31
CA ILE A 113 -6.59 2.53 -0.01
C ILE A 113 -7.52 3.74 -0.05
N ARG A 114 -7.42 4.59 -1.07
CA ARG A 114 -8.20 5.85 -1.16
C ARG A 114 -9.71 5.61 -1.31
N THR A 115 -10.17 4.40 -1.58
CA THR A 115 -11.62 4.11 -1.64
C THR A 115 -12.33 4.42 -0.31
N VAL A 116 -11.62 4.41 0.82
CA VAL A 116 -12.17 4.82 2.14
C VAL A 116 -12.62 6.30 2.17
N GLU A 117 -12.02 7.14 1.32
CA GLU A 117 -12.39 8.56 1.22
C GLU A 117 -13.83 8.73 0.71
N GLY A 118 -14.27 7.84 -0.18
CA GLY A 118 -15.65 7.80 -0.68
C GLY A 118 -16.65 7.42 0.40
N ASP A 119 -16.31 6.43 1.23
CA ASP A 119 -17.14 6.00 2.35
C ASP A 119 -17.27 7.12 3.40
N ALA A 120 -16.15 7.77 3.74
CA ALA A 120 -16.14 8.92 4.63
C ALA A 120 -16.99 10.07 4.09
N ARG A 121 -16.87 10.39 2.80
CA ARG A 121 -17.65 11.46 2.16
C ARG A 121 -19.15 11.17 2.20
N THR A 122 -19.55 9.94 1.89
CA THR A 122 -20.96 9.52 1.92
C THR A 122 -21.53 9.70 3.32
N LEU A 123 -20.82 9.20 4.34
CA LEU A 123 -21.23 9.37 5.73
C LEU A 123 -21.33 10.85 6.11
N LEU A 124 -20.35 11.67 5.78
CA LEU A 124 -20.37 13.11 6.11
C LEU A 124 -21.55 13.82 5.47
N SER A 125 -21.89 13.48 4.23
CA SER A 125 -23.00 14.08 3.49
C SER A 125 -24.35 13.77 4.16
N ASP A 126 -24.53 12.55 4.68
CA ASP A 126 -25.77 12.14 5.38
C ASP A 126 -26.07 13.00 6.63
N PHE A 127 -25.04 13.57 7.24
CA PHE A 127 -25.15 14.45 8.41
C PHE A 127 -24.96 15.93 8.05
N GLY A 128 -24.90 16.27 6.76
CA GLY A 128 -24.67 17.62 6.27
C GLY A 128 -23.32 18.21 6.67
N LEU A 129 -22.32 17.36 6.94
CA LEU A 129 -20.96 17.70 7.36
C LEU A 129 -19.94 17.67 6.20
N ASP A 130 -20.40 17.42 4.97
CA ASP A 130 -19.59 17.50 3.75
C ASP A 130 -19.22 18.96 3.43
N ASP A 131 -18.07 19.20 2.82
CA ASP A 131 -17.74 20.53 2.31
C ASP A 131 -17.03 20.43 0.96
N ALA A 132 -16.50 21.55 0.47
CA ALA A 132 -15.78 21.60 -0.80
C ALA A 132 -14.53 20.71 -0.80
N ASP A 133 -13.87 20.55 0.35
CA ASP A 133 -12.66 19.77 0.50
C ASP A 133 -13.00 18.31 0.70
N ARG A 134 -12.51 17.46 -0.20
CA ARG A 134 -12.71 16.02 -0.08
C ARG A 134 -11.98 15.48 1.17
N PRO A 135 -12.51 14.47 1.86
CA PRO A 135 -11.72 13.67 2.78
C PRO A 135 -10.49 13.13 2.05
N ILE A 136 -9.31 13.31 2.64
CA ILE A 136 -8.05 12.79 2.07
C ILE A 136 -7.41 11.90 3.12
N TYR A 137 -7.24 10.62 2.77
CA TYR A 137 -6.52 9.68 3.59
C TYR A 137 -5.03 10.01 3.55
N LYS A 138 -4.39 10.01 4.72
CA LYS A 138 -2.95 10.15 4.86
C LYS A 138 -2.43 8.96 5.65
N SER A 139 -1.44 8.29 5.10
CA SER A 139 -0.73 7.22 5.79
C SER A 139 -0.23 7.70 7.16
N PRO A 140 -0.32 6.87 8.21
CA PRO A 140 0.11 7.24 9.55
C PRO A 140 1.62 7.55 9.59
N THR A 141 1.97 8.68 10.18
CA THR A 141 3.37 9.10 10.42
C THR A 141 3.77 8.89 11.89
N TRP A 142 3.12 7.97 12.59
CA TRP A 142 3.36 7.58 13.98
C TRP A 142 3.35 6.05 14.10
N PHE A 143 3.72 5.53 15.28
CA PHE A 143 3.73 4.10 15.52
C PHE A 143 2.31 3.54 15.67
N VAL A 144 2.01 2.46 14.96
CA VAL A 144 0.77 1.70 15.04
C VAL A 144 1.12 0.28 15.47
N LYS A 145 0.70 -0.10 16.69
CA LYS A 145 1.06 -1.40 17.32
C LYS A 145 2.57 -1.71 17.29
N GLY A 146 3.41 -0.70 17.50
CA GLY A 146 4.87 -0.83 17.50
C GLY A 146 5.52 -0.86 16.11
N LEU A 147 4.75 -0.74 15.04
CA LEU A 147 5.25 -0.64 13.67
C LEU A 147 5.22 0.81 13.18
N TYR A 148 6.22 1.22 12.42
CA TYR A 148 6.32 2.55 11.83
C TYR A 148 6.23 2.48 10.31
N LEU A 149 5.11 2.92 9.76
CA LEU A 149 4.80 2.74 8.34
C LEU A 149 5.85 3.37 7.41
N PRO A 150 6.35 4.60 7.62
CA PRO A 150 7.34 5.19 6.71
C PRO A 150 8.58 4.32 6.50
N THR A 151 9.12 3.71 7.56
CA THR A 151 10.28 2.80 7.44
C THR A 151 9.93 1.48 6.74
N LEU A 152 8.71 0.95 6.96
CA LEU A 152 8.26 -0.22 6.22
C LEU A 152 8.13 0.06 4.72
N VAL A 153 7.64 1.25 4.38
CA VAL A 153 7.50 1.70 2.98
C VAL A 153 8.85 1.91 2.31
N GLU A 154 9.83 2.52 3.01
CA GLU A 154 11.21 2.61 2.53
C GLU A 154 11.79 1.22 2.20
N HIS A 155 11.54 0.24 3.09
CA HIS A 155 11.98 -1.15 2.87
C HIS A 155 11.25 -1.81 1.70
N TYR A 156 9.96 -1.57 1.55
CA TYR A 156 9.15 -2.05 0.42
C TYR A 156 9.73 -1.58 -0.91
N TRP A 157 10.00 -0.28 -1.05
CA TRP A 157 10.58 0.28 -2.27
C TRP A 157 11.98 -0.27 -2.58
N LYS A 158 12.82 -0.37 -1.54
CA LYS A 158 14.15 -0.97 -1.68
C LYS A 158 14.10 -2.40 -2.22
N LEU A 159 13.19 -3.22 -1.69
CA LEU A 159 13.04 -4.62 -2.10
C LEU A 159 12.49 -4.75 -3.53
N LEU A 160 11.60 -3.85 -3.98
CA LEU A 160 11.17 -3.80 -5.38
C LEU A 160 12.35 -3.50 -6.33
N GLY A 161 13.18 -2.51 -5.98
CA GLY A 161 14.39 -2.19 -6.74
C GLY A 161 15.38 -3.36 -6.79
N GLU A 162 15.61 -4.02 -5.66
CA GLU A 162 16.47 -5.21 -5.57
C GLU A 162 15.94 -6.37 -6.42
N LEU A 163 14.64 -6.67 -6.36
CA LEU A 163 14.02 -7.70 -7.21
C LEU A 163 14.16 -7.39 -8.69
N ALA A 164 13.94 -6.14 -9.09
CA ALA A 164 14.12 -5.72 -10.48
C ALA A 164 15.57 -5.90 -10.94
N ALA A 165 16.54 -5.45 -10.13
CA ALA A 165 17.95 -5.60 -10.43
C ALA A 165 18.39 -7.06 -10.56
N LEU A 166 17.98 -7.93 -9.62
CA LEU A 166 18.28 -9.36 -9.66
C LEU A 166 17.68 -10.05 -10.89
N ARG A 167 16.43 -9.73 -11.23
CA ARG A 167 15.76 -10.27 -12.43
C ARG A 167 16.46 -9.84 -13.72
N ASN A 168 16.83 -8.57 -13.83
CA ASN A 168 17.60 -8.06 -14.97
C ASN A 168 18.96 -8.76 -15.08
N ARG A 169 19.67 -8.91 -13.95
CA ARG A 169 20.96 -9.60 -13.93
C ARG A 169 20.84 -11.07 -14.38
N LYS A 170 19.80 -11.77 -13.94
CA LYS A 170 19.52 -13.14 -14.38
C LYS A 170 19.28 -13.21 -15.89
N GLN A 171 18.53 -12.25 -16.44
CA GLN A 171 18.27 -12.18 -17.89
C GLN A 171 19.54 -11.91 -18.69
N GLU A 172 20.42 -11.02 -18.22
CA GLU A 172 21.73 -10.75 -18.84
C GLU A 172 22.60 -12.00 -18.93
N VAL A 173 22.75 -12.72 -17.80
CA VAL A 173 23.54 -13.96 -17.73
C VAL A 173 22.99 -15.03 -18.68
N ALA A 174 21.66 -15.16 -18.76
CA ALA A 174 21.01 -16.09 -19.69
C ALA A 174 21.23 -15.69 -21.16
N ALA A 175 21.13 -14.39 -21.48
CA ALA A 175 21.35 -13.87 -22.82
C ALA A 175 22.81 -14.03 -23.27
N GLU A 176 23.77 -13.74 -22.39
CA GLU A 176 25.19 -13.92 -22.64
C GLU A 176 25.54 -15.39 -22.89
N SER A 177 25.02 -16.30 -22.06
CA SER A 177 25.20 -17.74 -22.22
C SER A 177 24.66 -18.23 -23.57
N LYS A 178 23.49 -17.74 -23.98
CA LYS A 178 22.91 -18.05 -25.29
C LYS A 178 23.77 -17.52 -26.44
N ARG A 179 24.28 -16.29 -26.33
CA ARG A 179 25.17 -15.67 -27.32
C ARG A 179 26.47 -16.47 -27.49
N LEU A 180 27.08 -16.89 -26.38
CA LEU A 180 28.30 -17.71 -26.41
C LEU A 180 28.06 -19.03 -27.12
N ARG A 181 26.98 -19.75 -26.77
CA ARG A 181 26.62 -21.03 -27.42
C ARG A 181 26.37 -20.89 -28.93
N LEU A 182 25.71 -19.80 -29.35
CA LEU A 182 25.47 -19.53 -30.77
C LEU A 182 26.77 -19.19 -31.51
N THR A 183 27.69 -18.46 -30.87
CA THR A 183 28.99 -18.11 -31.43
C THR A 183 29.84 -19.36 -31.64
N THR A 184 29.95 -20.22 -30.63
CA THR A 184 30.66 -21.51 -30.76
C THR A 184 30.08 -22.38 -31.89
N ARG A 185 28.75 -22.47 -31.97
CA ARG A 185 28.09 -23.22 -33.06
C ARG A 185 28.37 -22.64 -34.44
N TRP A 186 28.50 -21.32 -34.56
CA TRP A 186 28.84 -20.65 -35.82
C TRP A 186 30.29 -20.89 -36.21
N ASP A 187 31.20 -20.79 -35.25
CA ASP A 187 32.64 -20.97 -35.47
C ASP A 187 33.02 -22.43 -35.79
N GLU A 188 32.24 -23.40 -35.29
CA GLU A 188 32.43 -24.84 -35.54
C GLU A 188 31.74 -25.38 -36.80
N ALA A 189 30.92 -24.58 -37.49
CA ALA A 189 30.16 -24.98 -38.69
C ALA A 189 30.91 -24.63 -39.99
#